data_AF-A0A315X4V1-F1
#
_entry.id   AF-A0A315X4V1-F1
#
_cell.length_a   1.000
_cell.length_b   1.000
_cell.length_c   1.000
_cell.angle_alpha   90.00
_cell.angle_beta   90.00
_cell.angle_gamma   90.00
#
_symmetry.space_group_name_H-M   'P 1'
#
loop_
_entity.id
_entity.type
_entity.pdbx_description
1 polymer ?
#
loop_
_entity_poly.entity_id
_entity_poly.type
_entity_poly.pdbx_seq_one_letter_code
_entity_poly.pdbx_strand_id
1 'polypeptide(L)'
;MRIQGAAEGGELPGWRSPVGEFVDAIRVHTPGNAFEAVLLAAVLLIAFLAFRRVAGLATGVMAAGIGLGAFVQIGHPSIPMAIALAGLLLARSAPATGRTHSWLPFARQLAAVFAGFILYEIARFNVVAERAPAVRNATRVVDFEKALGSFFEPDLQRVLTSTGWLTHTFNAFYSHGFLAVVAGAILWLYFASPERYRLYRNALGLSTVLAIVLIAFFPTAPPRLFPALGIEDTVVQLGREHSFANEYAAIPSLHVGWLSLTGYVLALPYSRWRFWAIALLPGLAMQTTVIVTGNHYWIDGVIGTLISVGPALALRHWRPLSALPRRAQSWLASHRPGPAGARRVQLTVLTLGGLFLYLGVAQFVRPGFTDFWGYLFFQVGATVFLLVAGEFVFSREGGLSGLTHIIAIVCSFADVLGTDGNLYARIDEYDKITHFMGTAAITAGIYDILHALSIRRGSTRPAVERLYLAVAIGIAAGIAWEVYEYLGDRVFHTTRTQGRWDTFNDLVSDTLGAFTLGMLLWWQERTSAAPVPSEEAYVPPPGGG
;
A
#
# COMPACT_ATOMS: atom_id res chain seq x y z
N MET A 1 -27.23 -11.90 21.86
CA MET A 1 -26.51 -12.12 23.13
C MET A 1 -25.27 -11.23 23.08
N ARG A 2 -25.22 -10.14 23.87
CA ARG A 2 -24.13 -9.14 23.82
C ARG A 2 -22.84 -9.78 24.36
N ILE A 3 -21.79 -9.84 23.54
CA ILE A 3 -20.45 -10.24 23.95
C ILE A 3 -19.82 -9.02 24.64
N GLN A 4 -19.97 -8.94 25.97
CA GLN A 4 -19.47 -7.80 26.76
C GLN A 4 -18.59 -8.23 27.96
N GLY A 5 -18.03 -9.44 27.95
CA GLY A 5 -17.30 -10.00 29.10
C GLY A 5 -15.88 -10.49 28.79
N ALA A 6 -15.02 -9.68 28.15
CA ALA A 6 -13.61 -10.04 27.91
C ALA A 6 -12.63 -8.90 28.23
N ALA A 7 -12.99 -8.04 29.19
CA ALA A 7 -12.21 -6.91 29.65
C ALA A 7 -11.85 -7.07 31.13
N GLU A 8 -11.24 -8.19 31.53
CA GLU A 8 -10.68 -8.31 32.89
C GLU A 8 -9.53 -9.34 32.93
N GLY A 9 -8.32 -8.87 33.26
CA GLY A 9 -7.47 -9.56 34.24
C GLY A 9 -6.46 -10.65 33.82
N GLY A 10 -5.91 -10.66 32.60
CA GLY A 10 -4.75 -11.51 32.29
C GLY A 10 -3.46 -10.69 32.21
N GLU A 11 -2.50 -10.93 33.11
CA GLU A 11 -1.14 -10.41 32.97
C GLU A 11 -0.55 -10.84 31.61
N LEU A 12 -0.03 -9.86 30.86
CA LEU A 12 0.61 -10.09 29.57
C LEU A 12 1.86 -10.98 29.76
N PRO A 13 2.14 -11.93 28.84
CA PRO A 13 3.51 -12.38 28.66
C PRO A 13 4.36 -11.14 28.40
N GLY A 14 5.44 -10.97 29.17
CA GLY A 14 6.24 -9.74 29.16
C GLY A 14 6.56 -9.27 27.74
N TRP A 15 6.16 -8.04 27.41
CA TRP A 15 6.46 -7.40 26.14
C TRP A 15 7.97 -7.45 25.89
N ARG A 16 8.39 -8.27 24.92
CA ARG A 16 9.79 -8.31 24.46
C ARG A 16 9.96 -7.21 23.42
N SER A 17 11.11 -6.55 23.43
CA SER A 17 11.36 -5.52 22.42
C SER A 17 11.37 -6.15 21.02
N PRO A 18 10.92 -5.43 19.97
CA PRO A 18 10.96 -5.92 18.59
C PRO A 18 12.36 -6.39 18.15
N VAL A 19 13.41 -5.82 18.74
CA VAL A 19 14.81 -6.23 18.54
C VAL A 19 15.11 -7.58 19.22
N GLY A 20 14.57 -7.83 20.41
CA GLY A 20 14.71 -9.11 21.12
C GLY A 20 14.03 -10.26 20.37
N GLU A 21 12.81 -10.04 19.87
CA GLU A 21 12.12 -11.01 19.00
C GLU A 21 12.84 -11.23 17.67
N PHE A 22 13.38 -10.16 17.06
CA PHE A 22 14.19 -10.27 15.84
C PHE A 22 15.52 -11.01 16.05
N VAL A 23 16.11 -10.97 17.24
CA VAL A 23 17.33 -11.74 17.56
C VAL A 23 16.99 -13.20 17.87
N ASP A 24 15.91 -13.47 18.61
CA ASP A 24 15.39 -14.83 18.84
C ASP A 24 14.92 -15.50 17.53
N ALA A 25 14.50 -14.71 16.56
CA ALA A 25 14.17 -15.11 15.20
C ALA A 25 15.35 -15.66 14.40
N ILE A 26 16.60 -15.33 14.74
CA ILE A 26 17.81 -15.84 14.07
C ILE A 26 18.28 -17.11 14.79
N ARG A 27 17.33 -18.02 15.11
CA ARG A 27 17.67 -19.35 15.61
C ARG A 27 18.09 -20.23 14.44
N VAL A 28 19.32 -20.73 14.51
CA VAL A 28 19.87 -21.72 13.58
C VAL A 28 19.29 -23.07 13.95
N HIS A 29 18.48 -23.64 13.04
CA HIS A 29 17.91 -24.97 13.19
C HIS A 29 18.82 -26.02 12.55
N THR A 30 18.94 -27.16 13.22
CA THR A 30 19.57 -28.38 12.70
C THR A 30 18.52 -29.49 12.56
N PRO A 31 18.74 -30.51 11.72
CA PRO A 31 17.81 -31.63 11.60
C PRO A 31 17.58 -32.29 12.96
N GLY A 32 16.31 -32.48 13.33
CA GLY A 32 15.92 -33.05 14.62
C GLY A 32 16.15 -34.57 14.71
N ASN A 33 16.30 -35.24 13.56
CA ASN A 33 16.59 -36.68 13.49
C ASN A 33 17.32 -37.07 12.20
N ALA A 34 17.81 -38.32 12.14
CA ALA A 34 18.56 -38.85 11.00
C ALA A 34 17.74 -38.86 9.70
N PHE A 35 16.44 -39.14 9.78
CA PHE A 35 15.57 -39.14 8.61
C PHE A 35 15.47 -37.75 7.98
N GLU A 36 15.26 -36.71 8.79
CA GLU A 36 15.21 -35.33 8.34
C GLU A 36 16.56 -34.88 7.74
N ALA A 37 17.68 -35.29 8.34
CA ALA A 37 19.00 -34.99 7.80
C ALA A 37 19.21 -35.61 6.41
N VAL A 38 18.84 -36.88 6.24
CA VAL A 38 18.91 -37.59 4.95
C VAL A 38 17.97 -36.96 3.93
N LEU A 39 16.73 -36.65 4.33
CA LEU A 39 15.76 -35.99 3.48
C LEU A 39 16.26 -34.64 3.01
N LEU A 40 16.76 -33.80 3.92
CA LEU A 40 17.35 -32.50 3.61
C LEU A 40 18.51 -32.64 2.61
N ALA A 41 19.47 -33.52 2.89
CA ALA A 41 20.60 -33.75 1.98
C ALA A 41 20.14 -34.18 0.59
N ALA A 42 19.16 -35.10 0.52
CA ALA A 42 18.60 -35.58 -0.74
C ALA A 42 17.91 -34.46 -1.54
N VAL A 43 17.06 -33.64 -0.90
CA VAL A 43 16.33 -32.57 -1.60
C VAL A 43 17.26 -31.45 -2.04
N LEU A 44 18.30 -31.12 -1.26
CA LEU A 44 19.32 -30.15 -1.64
C LEU A 44 20.15 -30.64 -2.82
N LEU A 45 20.51 -31.93 -2.84
CA LEU A 45 21.21 -32.54 -3.97
C LEU A 45 20.33 -32.55 -5.23
N ILE A 46 19.05 -32.91 -5.11
CA ILE A 46 18.09 -32.89 -6.22
C ILE A 46 17.95 -31.46 -6.76
N ALA A 47 17.77 -30.47 -5.88
CA ALA A 47 17.70 -29.06 -6.28
C ALA A 47 18.96 -28.63 -7.02
N PHE A 48 20.15 -28.94 -6.48
CA PHE A 48 21.43 -28.64 -7.12
C PHE A 48 21.51 -29.24 -8.52
N LEU A 49 21.28 -30.55 -8.66
CA LEU A 49 21.42 -31.26 -9.92
C LEU A 49 20.41 -30.77 -10.97
N ALA A 50 19.16 -30.55 -10.55
CA ALA A 50 18.10 -30.10 -11.45
C ALA A 50 18.35 -28.67 -11.95
N PHE A 51 18.66 -27.72 -11.07
CA PHE A 51 18.97 -26.34 -11.49
C PHE A 51 20.31 -26.21 -12.21
N ARG A 52 21.30 -27.04 -11.87
CA ARG A 52 22.55 -27.14 -12.63
C ARG A 52 22.29 -27.53 -14.08
N ARG A 53 21.39 -28.48 -14.31
CA ARG A 53 21.00 -28.91 -15.65
C ARG A 53 20.27 -27.81 -16.43
N VAL A 54 19.45 -27.02 -15.76
CA VAL A 54 18.63 -25.95 -16.38
C VAL A 54 19.46 -24.70 -16.70
N ALA A 55 20.34 -24.28 -15.79
CA ALA A 55 20.94 -22.94 -15.83
C ALA A 55 22.41 -22.89 -15.37
N GLY A 56 23.11 -24.03 -15.36
CA GLY A 56 24.54 -24.12 -15.06
C GLY A 56 24.89 -24.18 -13.57
N LEU A 57 26.18 -24.39 -13.28
CA LEU A 57 26.70 -24.68 -11.94
C LEU A 57 26.31 -23.64 -10.89
N ALA A 58 26.48 -22.35 -11.20
CA ALA A 58 26.19 -21.26 -10.26
C ALA A 58 24.73 -21.27 -9.80
N THR A 59 23.79 -21.49 -10.72
CA THR A 59 22.35 -21.57 -10.39
C THR A 59 22.03 -22.79 -9.53
N GLY A 60 22.66 -23.94 -9.82
CA GLY A 60 22.54 -25.14 -8.99
C GLY A 60 23.02 -24.91 -7.55
N VAL A 61 24.21 -24.30 -7.39
CA VAL A 61 24.78 -23.99 -6.07
C VAL A 61 23.86 -23.04 -5.29
N MET A 62 23.37 -21.97 -5.94
CA MET A 62 22.48 -21.02 -5.26
C MET A 62 21.14 -21.66 -4.87
N ALA A 63 20.52 -22.49 -5.72
CA ALA A 63 19.25 -23.14 -5.39
C ALA A 63 19.39 -24.03 -4.15
N ALA A 64 20.47 -24.81 -4.06
CA ALA A 64 20.78 -25.59 -2.86
C ALA A 64 21.12 -24.70 -1.66
N GLY A 65 21.89 -23.63 -1.84
CA GLY A 65 22.22 -22.68 -0.78
C GLY A 65 20.99 -21.98 -0.20
N ILE A 66 20.06 -21.53 -1.04
CA ILE A 66 18.77 -20.94 -0.63
C ILE A 66 17.93 -21.97 0.11
N GLY A 67 17.87 -23.21 -0.39
CA GLY A 67 17.19 -24.31 0.30
C GLY A 67 17.77 -24.54 1.69
N LEU A 68 19.09 -24.64 1.81
CA LEU A 68 19.77 -24.84 3.09
C LEU A 68 19.51 -23.67 4.04
N GLY A 69 19.66 -22.42 3.57
CA GLY A 69 19.37 -21.23 4.37
C GLY A 69 17.93 -21.18 4.86
N ALA A 70 16.97 -21.53 4.00
CA ALA A 70 15.56 -21.61 4.38
C ALA A 70 15.32 -22.70 5.45
N PHE A 71 15.97 -23.86 5.33
CA PHE A 71 15.89 -24.90 6.36
C PHE A 71 16.49 -24.42 7.69
N VAL A 72 17.69 -23.83 7.65
CA VAL A 72 18.37 -23.32 8.85
C VAL A 72 17.51 -22.28 9.58
N GLN A 73 16.79 -21.45 8.83
CA GLN A 73 15.96 -20.40 9.41
C GLN A 73 14.61 -20.91 9.93
N ILE A 74 13.96 -21.83 9.21
CA ILE A 74 12.57 -22.26 9.50
C ILE A 74 12.51 -23.58 10.28
N GLY A 75 13.56 -24.40 10.21
CA GLY A 75 13.62 -25.72 10.84
C GLY A 75 12.73 -26.77 10.19
N HIS A 76 12.41 -26.64 8.90
CA HIS A 76 11.55 -27.60 8.20
C HIS A 76 11.93 -27.74 6.70
N PRO A 77 11.90 -28.96 6.11
CA PRO A 77 12.38 -29.22 4.75
C PRO A 77 11.40 -28.83 3.62
N SER A 78 10.25 -28.21 3.93
CA SER A 78 9.21 -27.91 2.94
C SER A 78 9.66 -26.96 1.82
N ILE A 79 10.39 -25.89 2.14
CA ILE A 79 10.94 -24.97 1.14
C ILE A 79 12.03 -25.65 0.29
N PRO A 80 13.04 -26.35 0.87
CA PRO A 80 13.96 -27.19 0.10
C PRO A 80 13.26 -28.16 -0.86
N MET A 81 12.20 -28.83 -0.40
CA MET A 81 11.39 -29.73 -1.22
C MET A 81 10.70 -29.01 -2.38
N ALA A 82 10.12 -27.84 -2.14
CA ALA A 82 9.47 -27.05 -3.19
C ALA A 82 10.48 -26.54 -4.23
N ILE A 83 11.68 -26.14 -3.80
CA ILE A 83 12.80 -25.78 -4.69
C ILE A 83 13.19 -26.99 -5.53
N ALA A 84 13.41 -28.15 -4.91
CA ALA A 84 13.76 -29.38 -5.62
C ALA A 84 12.70 -29.76 -6.67
N LEU A 85 11.42 -29.69 -6.30
CA LEU A 85 10.30 -29.94 -7.22
C LEU A 85 10.27 -28.95 -8.38
N ALA A 86 10.42 -27.65 -8.12
CA ALA A 86 10.49 -26.62 -9.16
C ALA A 86 11.65 -26.91 -10.14
N GLY A 87 12.82 -27.28 -9.62
CA GLY A 87 13.98 -27.68 -10.42
C GLY A 87 13.69 -28.90 -11.29
N LEU A 88 13.09 -29.96 -10.73
CA LEU A 88 12.72 -31.17 -11.47
C LEU A 88 11.73 -30.89 -12.59
N LEU A 89 10.71 -30.06 -12.32
CA LEU A 89 9.72 -29.66 -13.33
C LEU A 89 10.39 -28.88 -14.47
N LEU A 90 11.29 -27.93 -14.15
CA LEU A 90 12.05 -27.19 -15.15
C LEU A 90 12.98 -28.11 -15.96
N ALA A 91 13.69 -29.02 -15.30
CA ALA A 91 14.61 -29.95 -15.96
C ALA A 91 13.89 -30.93 -16.90
N ARG A 92 12.61 -31.23 -16.64
CA ARG A 92 11.75 -32.04 -17.52
C ARG A 92 11.25 -31.26 -18.74
N SER A 93 11.00 -29.96 -18.59
CA SER A 93 10.43 -29.10 -19.64
C SER A 93 11.49 -28.38 -20.47
N ALA A 94 12.74 -28.29 -20.01
CA ALA A 94 13.81 -27.61 -20.73
C ALA A 94 14.27 -28.45 -21.95
N PRO A 95 14.18 -27.93 -23.18
CA PRO A 95 14.98 -28.48 -24.27
C PRO A 95 16.46 -28.31 -23.93
N ALA A 96 17.33 -29.18 -24.45
CA ALA A 96 18.79 -29.09 -24.27
C ALA A 96 19.39 -27.88 -25.01
N THR A 97 18.83 -26.69 -24.82
CA THR A 97 19.33 -25.44 -25.37
C THR A 97 20.36 -24.90 -24.39
N GLY A 98 21.62 -24.79 -24.83
CA GLY A 98 22.75 -24.26 -24.05
C GLY A 98 22.66 -22.77 -23.69
N ARG A 99 21.46 -22.24 -23.41
CA ARG A 99 21.27 -20.88 -22.91
C ARG A 99 21.69 -20.84 -21.44
N THR A 100 22.84 -20.24 -21.19
CA THR A 100 23.30 -19.90 -19.83
C THR A 100 22.49 -18.70 -19.33
N HIS A 101 21.63 -18.92 -18.34
CA HIS A 101 21.04 -17.80 -17.60
C HIS A 101 22.13 -17.21 -16.71
N SER A 102 22.42 -15.91 -16.87
CA SER A 102 23.27 -15.19 -15.92
C SER A 102 22.61 -15.22 -14.53
N TRP A 103 23.39 -15.59 -13.52
CA TRP A 103 22.93 -15.73 -12.13
C TRP A 103 22.69 -14.37 -11.46
N LEU A 104 23.37 -13.32 -11.92
CA LEU A 104 23.34 -12.00 -11.28
C LEU A 104 21.97 -11.31 -11.38
N PRO A 105 21.27 -11.28 -12.53
CA PRO A 105 19.89 -10.80 -12.60
C PRO A 105 18.93 -11.58 -11.69
N PHE A 106 19.11 -12.90 -11.58
CA PHE A 106 18.28 -13.73 -10.72
C PHE A 106 18.48 -13.38 -9.25
N ALA A 107 19.74 -13.28 -8.80
CA ALA A 107 20.09 -12.89 -7.44
C ALA A 107 19.51 -11.51 -7.08
N ARG A 108 19.60 -10.52 -7.98
CA ARG A 108 19.01 -9.18 -7.78
C ARG A 108 17.49 -9.21 -7.62
N GLN A 109 16.81 -10.00 -8.44
CA GLN A 109 15.37 -10.15 -8.38
C GLN A 109 14.92 -10.80 -7.08
N LEU A 110 15.63 -11.85 -6.67
CA LEU A 110 15.37 -12.55 -5.43
C LEU A 110 15.64 -11.63 -4.21
N ALA A 111 16.74 -10.89 -4.23
CA ALA A 111 17.06 -9.89 -3.21
C ALA A 111 15.97 -8.81 -3.09
N ALA A 112 15.41 -8.34 -4.21
CA ALA A 112 14.31 -7.38 -4.20
C ALA A 112 13.03 -7.97 -3.57
N VAL A 113 12.70 -9.23 -3.85
CA VAL A 113 11.57 -9.92 -3.22
C VAL A 113 11.80 -10.08 -1.71
N PHE A 114 12.99 -10.52 -1.30
CA PHE A 114 13.34 -10.65 0.11
C PHE A 114 13.31 -9.29 0.84
N ALA A 115 13.88 -8.24 0.25
CA ALA A 115 13.84 -6.90 0.82
C ALA A 115 12.40 -6.39 0.98
N GLY A 116 11.55 -6.62 -0.03
CA GLY A 116 10.12 -6.28 0.04
C GLY A 116 9.37 -7.06 1.12
N PHE A 117 9.68 -8.35 1.30
CA PHE A 117 9.12 -9.18 2.36
C PHE A 117 9.54 -8.69 3.74
N ILE A 118 10.82 -8.38 3.94
CA ILE A 118 11.34 -7.81 5.20
C ILE A 118 10.64 -6.47 5.50
N LEU A 119 10.55 -5.57 4.52
CA LEU A 119 9.86 -4.29 4.70
C LEU A 119 8.38 -4.47 5.06
N TYR A 120 7.71 -5.44 4.44
CA TYR A 120 6.34 -5.79 4.77
C TYR A 120 6.21 -6.30 6.21
N GLU A 121 7.07 -7.24 6.63
CA GLU A 121 7.04 -7.76 8.00
C GLU A 121 7.26 -6.64 9.02
N ILE A 122 8.26 -5.78 8.79
CA ILE A 122 8.49 -4.64 9.69
C ILE A 122 7.27 -3.71 9.72
N ALA A 123 6.71 -3.33 8.58
CA ALA A 123 5.52 -2.49 8.55
C ALA A 123 4.34 -3.14 9.28
N ARG A 124 4.12 -4.44 9.07
CA ARG A 124 3.05 -5.23 9.69
C ARG A 124 3.15 -5.27 11.21
N PHE A 125 4.34 -5.38 11.79
CA PHE A 125 4.52 -5.35 13.25
C PHE A 125 4.27 -3.95 13.85
N ASN A 126 4.51 -2.89 13.09
CA ASN A 126 4.36 -1.51 13.57
C ASN A 126 2.93 -0.95 13.44
N VAL A 127 2.07 -1.55 12.62
CA VAL A 127 0.73 -1.00 12.31
C VAL A 127 -0.33 -1.42 13.32
N VAL A 128 -0.20 -2.55 14.01
CA VAL A 128 -1.23 -3.00 14.97
C VAL A 128 -0.67 -3.04 16.38
N ALA A 129 -0.97 -2.00 17.16
CA ALA A 129 -0.58 -1.90 18.56
C ALA A 129 -1.76 -2.10 19.53
N GLU A 130 -3.02 -2.04 19.07
CA GLU A 130 -4.18 -1.97 19.96
C GLU A 130 -5.21 -3.10 19.77
N ARG A 131 -5.44 -3.86 20.85
CA ARG A 131 -6.41 -4.98 20.94
C ARG A 131 -7.86 -4.54 20.78
N ALA A 132 -8.24 -3.41 21.38
CA ALA A 132 -9.65 -3.03 21.50
C ALA A 132 -10.34 -2.73 20.14
N PRO A 133 -9.74 -1.95 19.22
CA PRO A 133 -10.30 -1.77 17.88
C PRO A 133 -10.43 -3.08 17.10
N ALA A 134 -9.43 -3.96 17.18
CA ALA A 134 -9.40 -5.24 16.47
C ALA A 134 -10.52 -6.20 16.90
N VAL A 135 -10.79 -6.25 18.20
CA VAL A 135 -11.87 -7.08 18.77
C VAL A 135 -13.26 -6.56 18.36
N ARG A 136 -13.45 -5.23 18.35
CA ARG A 136 -14.72 -4.63 17.90
C ARG A 136 -14.99 -4.91 16.42
N ASN A 137 -13.97 -4.78 15.57
CA ASN A 137 -14.11 -5.06 14.13
C ASN A 137 -14.38 -6.55 13.86
N ALA A 138 -13.73 -7.46 14.58
CA ALA A 138 -14.03 -8.88 14.49
C ALA A 138 -15.48 -9.21 14.88
N THR A 139 -16.03 -8.54 15.90
CA THR A 139 -17.45 -8.70 16.26
C THR A 139 -18.36 -8.25 15.11
N ARG A 140 -18.03 -7.13 14.44
CA ARG A 140 -18.77 -6.66 13.26
C ARG A 140 -18.71 -7.65 12.10
N VAL A 141 -17.56 -8.29 11.87
CA VAL A 141 -17.39 -9.34 10.86
C VAL A 141 -18.30 -10.53 11.16
N VAL A 142 -18.29 -11.02 12.40
CA VAL A 142 -19.14 -12.14 12.82
C VAL A 142 -20.63 -11.80 12.68
N ASP A 143 -21.04 -10.60 13.12
CA ASP A 143 -22.43 -10.15 13.00
C ASP A 143 -22.87 -10.04 11.53
N PHE A 144 -21.96 -9.58 10.66
CA PHE A 144 -22.18 -9.52 9.21
C PHE A 144 -22.35 -10.91 8.60
N GLU A 145 -21.46 -11.87 8.91
CA GLU A 145 -21.55 -13.24 8.41
C GLU A 145 -22.81 -13.96 8.90
N LYS A 146 -23.21 -13.73 10.16
CA LYS A 146 -24.48 -14.24 10.71
C LYS A 146 -25.69 -13.64 10.01
N ALA A 147 -25.67 -12.34 9.74
CA ALA A 147 -26.75 -11.66 9.02
C ALA A 147 -26.90 -12.19 7.58
N LEU A 148 -25.80 -12.59 6.93
CA LEU A 148 -25.81 -13.24 5.63
C LEU A 148 -26.18 -14.73 5.67
N GLY A 149 -26.26 -15.35 6.85
CA GLY A 149 -26.44 -16.80 7.00
C GLY A 149 -25.23 -17.61 6.55
N SER A 150 -24.03 -17.01 6.56
CA SER A 150 -22.78 -17.61 6.07
C SER A 150 -21.74 -17.83 7.17
N PHE A 151 -22.14 -17.83 8.43
CA PHE A 151 -21.26 -18.11 9.58
C PHE A 151 -21.16 -19.62 9.83
N PHE A 152 -20.43 -20.33 8.98
CA PHE A 152 -20.32 -21.80 8.99
C PHE A 152 -18.97 -22.30 9.55
N GLU A 153 -18.03 -21.41 9.85
CA GLU A 153 -16.67 -21.75 10.29
C GLU A 153 -16.61 -22.68 11.50
N PRO A 154 -17.41 -22.50 12.56
CA PRO A 154 -17.37 -23.41 13.71
C PRO A 154 -17.79 -24.84 13.34
N ASP A 155 -18.78 -24.98 12.45
CA ASP A 155 -19.23 -26.30 12.00
C ASP A 155 -18.19 -26.97 11.11
N LEU A 156 -17.60 -26.21 10.19
CA LEU A 156 -16.54 -26.70 9.31
C LEU A 156 -15.31 -27.15 10.11
N GLN A 157 -14.87 -26.33 11.07
CA GLN A 157 -13.75 -26.68 11.94
C GLN A 157 -14.06 -27.97 12.70
N ARG A 158 -15.21 -28.07 13.38
CA ARG A 158 -15.60 -29.26 14.15
C ARG A 158 -15.61 -30.54 13.33
N VAL A 159 -16.12 -30.49 12.09
CA VAL A 159 -16.14 -31.65 11.19
C VAL A 159 -14.72 -32.07 10.82
N LEU A 160 -13.87 -31.11 10.45
CA LEU A 160 -12.52 -31.40 9.95
C LEU A 160 -11.49 -31.66 11.05
N THR A 161 -11.74 -31.23 12.29
CA THR A 161 -10.91 -31.54 13.44
C THR A 161 -11.30 -32.82 14.17
N SER A 162 -12.41 -33.46 13.76
CA SER A 162 -12.90 -34.72 14.36
C SER A 162 -11.93 -35.90 14.24
N THR A 163 -10.96 -35.83 13.32
CA THR A 163 -9.95 -36.86 13.13
C THR A 163 -8.56 -36.25 13.25
N GLY A 164 -7.71 -36.80 14.13
CA GLY A 164 -6.40 -36.21 14.45
C GLY A 164 -5.49 -36.03 13.23
N TRP A 165 -5.54 -36.93 12.25
CA TRP A 165 -4.70 -36.84 11.05
C TRP A 165 -5.07 -35.67 10.13
N LEU A 166 -6.36 -35.32 10.00
CA LEU A 166 -6.80 -34.14 9.25
C LEU A 166 -6.29 -32.87 9.92
N THR A 167 -6.47 -32.77 11.24
CA THR A 167 -5.96 -31.65 12.03
C THR A 167 -4.45 -31.48 11.83
N HIS A 168 -3.66 -32.55 11.95
CA HIS A 168 -2.22 -32.48 11.69
C HIS A 168 -1.88 -32.03 10.26
N THR A 169 -2.63 -32.49 9.26
CA THR A 169 -2.41 -32.14 7.85
C THR A 169 -2.66 -30.66 7.60
N PHE A 170 -3.78 -30.11 8.10
CA PHE A 170 -4.09 -28.69 7.96
C PHE A 170 -3.07 -27.81 8.71
N ASN A 171 -2.68 -28.19 9.93
CA ASN A 171 -1.65 -27.47 10.68
C ASN A 171 -0.29 -27.52 9.98
N ALA A 172 0.11 -28.67 9.41
CA ALA A 172 1.35 -28.77 8.65
C ALA A 172 1.32 -27.90 7.38
N PHE A 173 0.20 -27.88 6.67
CA PHE A 173 0.05 -27.05 5.47
C PHE A 173 0.03 -25.55 5.81
N TYR A 174 -0.63 -25.17 6.91
CA TYR A 174 -0.62 -23.81 7.45
C TYR A 174 0.81 -23.34 7.80
N SER A 175 1.53 -24.12 8.61
CA SER A 175 2.85 -23.74 9.11
C SER A 175 3.94 -23.77 8.03
N HIS A 176 3.86 -24.69 7.06
CA HIS A 176 5.00 -24.99 6.18
C HIS A 176 4.67 -25.01 4.70
N GLY A 177 3.42 -25.33 4.35
CA GLY A 177 2.98 -25.47 2.95
C GLY A 177 2.87 -24.13 2.23
N PHE A 178 2.37 -23.10 2.92
CA PHE A 178 2.19 -21.76 2.36
C PHE A 178 3.47 -21.18 1.71
N LEU A 179 4.51 -20.97 2.52
CA LEU A 179 5.78 -20.39 2.03
C LEU A 179 6.47 -21.30 1.01
N ALA A 180 6.35 -22.62 1.16
CA ALA A 180 6.91 -23.58 0.22
C ALA A 180 6.28 -23.44 -1.17
N VAL A 181 4.95 -23.37 -1.26
CA VAL A 181 4.24 -23.19 -2.54
C VAL A 181 4.59 -21.86 -3.19
N VAL A 182 4.59 -20.77 -2.41
CA VAL A 182 4.91 -19.42 -2.93
C VAL A 182 6.36 -19.36 -3.42
N ALA A 183 7.33 -19.81 -2.61
CA ALA A 183 8.74 -19.81 -2.97
C ALA A 183 9.04 -20.69 -4.19
N GLY A 184 8.44 -21.89 -4.24
CA GLY A 184 8.51 -22.79 -5.39
C GLY A 184 7.96 -22.16 -6.66
N ALA A 185 6.82 -21.46 -6.57
CA ALA A 185 6.22 -20.76 -7.70
C ALA A 185 7.07 -19.58 -8.20
N ILE A 186 7.63 -18.76 -7.30
CA ILE A 186 8.57 -17.67 -7.65
C ILE A 186 9.73 -18.24 -8.46
N LEU A 187 10.36 -19.30 -7.93
CA LEU A 187 11.54 -19.90 -8.53
C LEU A 187 11.21 -20.55 -9.88
N TRP A 188 10.14 -21.33 -9.94
CA TRP A 188 9.70 -21.98 -11.17
C TRP A 188 9.32 -20.96 -12.25
N LEU A 189 8.51 -19.95 -11.92
CA LEU A 189 8.06 -18.93 -12.87
C LEU A 189 9.23 -18.11 -13.42
N TYR A 190 10.24 -17.81 -12.59
CA TYR A 190 11.41 -17.04 -13.03
C TYR A 190 12.08 -17.67 -14.26
N PHE A 191 12.26 -18.99 -14.25
CA PHE A 191 12.86 -19.72 -15.37
C PHE A 191 11.84 -20.13 -16.44
N ALA A 192 10.64 -20.55 -16.05
CA ALA A 192 9.65 -21.08 -16.99
C ALA A 192 8.96 -19.98 -17.83
N SER A 193 8.74 -18.80 -17.25
CA SER A 193 8.05 -17.69 -17.94
C SER A 193 8.38 -16.34 -17.29
N PRO A 194 9.39 -15.62 -17.78
CA PRO A 194 9.78 -14.31 -17.26
C PRO A 194 8.64 -13.28 -17.26
N GLU A 195 7.68 -13.38 -18.19
CA GLU A 195 6.50 -12.53 -18.23
C GLU A 195 5.55 -12.79 -17.06
N ARG A 196 5.16 -14.05 -16.84
CA ARG A 196 4.30 -14.43 -15.71
C ARG A 196 5.01 -14.20 -14.37
N TYR A 197 6.33 -14.40 -14.32
CA TYR A 197 7.13 -14.05 -13.14
C TYR A 197 7.00 -12.57 -12.77
N ARG A 198 7.16 -11.65 -13.74
CA ARG A 198 7.00 -10.21 -13.46
C ARG A 198 5.60 -9.87 -12.99
N LEU A 199 4.57 -10.46 -13.62
CA LEU A 199 3.19 -10.28 -13.20
C LEU A 199 2.97 -10.74 -11.75
N TYR A 200 3.42 -11.97 -11.44
CA TYR A 200 3.29 -12.57 -10.12
C TYR A 200 4.04 -11.77 -9.05
N ARG A 201 5.33 -11.46 -9.29
CA ARG A 201 6.18 -10.65 -8.41
C ARG A 201 5.57 -9.27 -8.12
N ASN A 202 5.10 -8.58 -9.15
CA ASN A 202 4.51 -7.24 -8.98
C ASN A 202 3.17 -7.30 -8.25
N ALA A 203 2.33 -8.30 -8.53
CA ALA A 203 1.06 -8.48 -7.84
C ALA A 203 1.27 -8.84 -6.36
N LEU A 204 2.26 -9.69 -6.03
CA LEU A 204 2.66 -9.94 -4.65
C LEU A 204 3.06 -8.64 -3.94
N GLY A 205 3.94 -7.85 -4.55
CA GLY A 205 4.38 -6.57 -3.97
C GLY A 205 3.27 -5.53 -3.83
N LEU A 206 2.30 -5.48 -4.76
CA LEU A 206 1.16 -4.57 -4.61
C LEU A 206 0.19 -5.08 -3.53
N SER A 207 0.01 -6.40 -3.42
CA SER A 207 -0.86 -7.00 -2.40
C SER A 207 -0.36 -6.75 -0.98
N THR A 208 0.97 -6.74 -0.75
CA THR A 208 1.52 -6.41 0.59
C THR A 208 1.26 -4.97 0.98
N VAL A 209 1.41 -4.04 0.04
CA VAL A 209 1.09 -2.62 0.27
C VAL A 209 -0.40 -2.44 0.58
N LEU A 210 -1.28 -3.05 -0.22
CA LEU A 210 -2.73 -3.00 0.01
C LEU A 210 -3.12 -3.65 1.34
N ALA A 211 -2.46 -4.74 1.72
CA ALA A 211 -2.69 -5.39 3.01
C ALA A 211 -2.29 -4.49 4.18
N ILE A 212 -1.14 -3.83 4.12
CA ILE A 212 -0.71 -2.86 5.16
C ILE A 212 -1.76 -1.75 5.32
N VAL A 213 -2.23 -1.19 4.20
CA VAL A 213 -3.28 -0.16 4.20
C VAL A 213 -4.55 -0.70 4.86
N LEU A 214 -5.03 -1.88 4.47
CA LEU A 214 -6.24 -2.47 5.06
C LEU A 214 -6.09 -2.78 6.55
N ILE A 215 -4.95 -3.31 6.97
CA ILE A 215 -4.66 -3.61 8.38
C ILE A 215 -4.64 -2.32 9.21
N ALA A 216 -4.12 -1.22 8.66
CA ALA A 216 -4.11 0.08 9.33
C ALA A 216 -5.54 0.65 9.51
N PHE A 217 -6.40 0.52 8.50
CA PHE A 217 -7.77 1.06 8.56
C PHE A 217 -8.77 0.14 9.27
N PHE A 218 -8.57 -1.17 9.20
CA PHE A 218 -9.52 -2.18 9.68
C PHE A 218 -8.80 -3.34 10.38
N PRO A 219 -8.08 -3.08 11.49
CA PRO A 219 -7.47 -4.15 12.29
C PRO A 219 -8.58 -5.08 12.76
N THR A 220 -8.35 -6.39 12.72
CA THR A 220 -9.38 -7.41 12.97
C THR A 220 -8.78 -8.57 13.73
N ALA A 221 -9.35 -8.91 14.88
CA ALA A 221 -8.92 -10.04 15.68
C ALA A 221 -9.39 -11.38 15.06
N PRO A 222 -8.54 -12.41 15.00
CA PRO A 222 -8.87 -13.72 14.43
C PRO A 222 -9.85 -14.52 15.30
N PRO A 223 -10.58 -15.48 14.72
CA PRO A 223 -11.67 -16.18 15.41
C PRO A 223 -11.23 -16.98 16.64
N ARG A 224 -10.00 -17.53 16.64
CA ARG A 224 -9.43 -18.25 17.79
C ARG A 224 -9.32 -17.41 19.08
N LEU A 225 -9.36 -16.08 19.00
CA LEU A 225 -9.34 -15.20 20.18
C LEU A 225 -10.74 -14.97 20.78
N PHE A 226 -11.78 -15.62 20.24
CA PHE A 226 -13.16 -15.53 20.71
C PHE A 226 -13.70 -16.90 21.11
N PRO A 227 -13.46 -17.37 22.35
CA PRO A 227 -13.93 -18.67 22.82
C PRO A 227 -15.45 -18.88 22.64
N ALA A 228 -16.24 -17.81 22.73
CA ALA A 228 -17.69 -17.82 22.54
C ALA A 228 -18.14 -18.22 21.11
N LEU A 229 -17.24 -18.23 20.12
CA LEU A 229 -17.52 -18.69 18.77
C LEU A 229 -17.42 -20.23 18.63
N GLY A 230 -16.88 -20.92 19.64
CA GLY A 230 -16.62 -22.35 19.57
C GLY A 230 -15.55 -22.74 18.54
N ILE A 231 -14.65 -21.80 18.22
CA ILE A 231 -13.51 -22.00 17.31
C ILE A 231 -12.24 -22.09 18.14
N GLU A 232 -11.48 -23.17 17.94
CA GLU A 232 -10.26 -23.50 18.67
C GLU A 232 -8.99 -23.12 17.90
N ASP A 233 -7.92 -22.82 18.63
CA ASP A 233 -6.56 -22.65 18.09
C ASP A 233 -5.86 -24.01 17.98
N THR A 234 -6.05 -24.68 16.86
CA THR A 234 -5.45 -26.02 16.67
C THR A 234 -3.93 -25.99 16.52
N VAL A 235 -3.34 -24.82 16.22
CA VAL A 235 -1.89 -24.66 16.03
C VAL A 235 -1.19 -24.70 17.39
N VAL A 236 -1.71 -23.92 18.34
CA VAL A 236 -1.20 -23.85 19.72
C VAL A 236 -1.47 -25.14 20.49
N GLN A 237 -2.62 -25.77 20.28
CA GLN A 237 -2.95 -27.07 20.89
C GLN A 237 -1.94 -28.18 20.53
N LEU A 238 -1.28 -28.08 19.38
CA LEU A 238 -0.22 -29.01 18.95
C LEU A 238 1.18 -28.60 19.43
N GLY A 239 1.28 -27.68 20.39
CA GLY A 239 2.53 -27.26 21.02
C GLY A 239 3.39 -26.32 20.16
N ARG A 240 2.79 -25.63 19.18
CA ARG A 240 3.48 -24.66 18.33
C ARG A 240 3.09 -23.24 18.72
N GLU A 241 4.08 -22.36 18.83
CA GLU A 241 3.85 -20.93 19.06
C GLU A 241 3.49 -20.22 17.74
N HIS A 242 2.68 -19.16 17.83
CA HIS A 242 2.51 -18.20 16.75
C HIS A 242 3.75 -17.32 16.64
N SER A 243 4.89 -17.88 16.23
CA SER A 243 6.06 -17.06 15.94
C SER A 243 5.78 -16.17 14.73
N PHE A 244 6.10 -14.88 14.84
CA PHE A 244 5.91 -13.86 13.80
C PHE A 244 4.45 -13.55 13.37
N ALA A 245 3.46 -13.77 14.23
CA ALA A 245 2.09 -13.33 13.93
C ALA A 245 1.73 -12.05 14.70
N ASN A 246 1.37 -11.00 13.98
CA ASN A 246 0.59 -9.92 14.58
C ASN A 246 -0.81 -10.46 14.89
N GLU A 247 -1.10 -10.74 16.17
CA GLU A 247 -2.31 -11.45 16.60
C GLU A 247 -3.62 -10.72 16.28
N TYR A 248 -3.57 -9.46 15.85
CA TYR A 248 -4.74 -8.60 15.64
C TYR A 248 -4.93 -8.15 14.17
N ALA A 249 -4.28 -8.86 13.22
CA ALA A 249 -4.31 -8.55 11.78
C ALA A 249 -4.88 -9.71 10.93
N ALA A 250 -6.13 -10.12 11.20
CA ALA A 250 -6.79 -11.20 10.46
C ALA A 250 -7.23 -10.77 9.04
N ILE A 251 -7.77 -9.56 8.87
CA ILE A 251 -8.12 -9.02 7.54
C ILE A 251 -6.98 -8.16 7.02
N PRO A 252 -6.51 -8.38 5.78
CA PRO A 252 -6.84 -9.46 4.85
C PRO A 252 -5.98 -10.71 5.04
N SER A 253 -6.48 -11.90 4.65
CA SER A 253 -5.68 -13.13 4.67
C SER A 253 -4.73 -13.21 3.47
N LEU A 254 -3.47 -12.81 3.65
CA LEU A 254 -2.44 -12.96 2.61
C LEU A 254 -2.13 -14.43 2.28
N HIS A 255 -2.36 -15.35 3.24
CA HIS A 255 -2.24 -16.79 2.99
C HIS A 255 -3.12 -17.24 1.82
N VAL A 256 -4.42 -16.96 1.93
CA VAL A 256 -5.40 -17.27 0.88
C VAL A 256 -5.14 -16.43 -0.37
N GLY A 257 -4.81 -15.16 -0.19
CA GLY A 257 -4.55 -14.23 -1.29
C GLY A 257 -3.41 -14.68 -2.20
N TRP A 258 -2.24 -14.99 -1.64
CA TRP A 258 -1.08 -15.38 -2.43
C TRP A 258 -1.21 -16.76 -3.04
N LEU A 259 -1.91 -17.70 -2.38
CA LEU A 259 -2.19 -19.01 -2.96
C LEU A 259 -3.21 -18.92 -4.10
N SER A 260 -4.22 -18.05 -3.98
CA SER A 260 -5.15 -17.75 -5.08
C SER A 260 -4.42 -17.08 -6.26
N LEU A 261 -3.52 -16.13 -5.98
CA LEU A 261 -2.68 -15.51 -7.00
C LEU A 261 -1.74 -16.52 -7.66
N THR A 262 -1.14 -17.44 -6.88
CA THR A 262 -0.31 -18.53 -7.38
C THR A 262 -1.11 -19.39 -8.35
N GLY A 263 -2.28 -19.87 -7.94
CA GLY A 263 -3.19 -20.66 -8.77
C GLY A 263 -3.55 -19.92 -10.06
N TYR A 264 -4.01 -18.66 -9.95
CA TYR A 264 -4.39 -17.84 -11.10
C TYR A 264 -3.25 -17.71 -12.12
N VAL A 265 -2.03 -17.34 -11.68
CA VAL A 265 -0.90 -17.16 -12.60
C VAL A 265 -0.46 -18.47 -13.23
N LEU A 266 -0.45 -19.57 -12.47
CA LEU A 266 -0.13 -20.90 -12.99
C LEU A 266 -1.20 -21.42 -13.96
N ALA A 267 -2.46 -21.00 -13.80
CA ALA A 267 -3.57 -21.40 -14.66
C ALA A 267 -3.55 -20.71 -16.04
N LEU A 268 -2.91 -19.53 -16.17
CA LEU A 268 -2.93 -18.71 -17.39
C LEU A 268 -2.67 -19.42 -18.74
N PRO A 269 -1.72 -20.38 -18.85
CA PRO A 269 -1.52 -21.10 -20.11
C PRO A 269 -2.54 -22.21 -20.39
N TYR A 270 -3.43 -22.53 -19.45
CA TYR A 270 -4.45 -23.56 -19.59
C TYR A 270 -5.81 -22.95 -19.98
N SER A 271 -6.72 -23.79 -20.50
CA SER A 271 -8.07 -23.38 -20.88
C SER A 271 -9.13 -24.33 -20.31
N ARG A 272 -10.40 -23.88 -20.33
CA ARG A 272 -11.59 -24.65 -19.90
C ARG A 272 -11.46 -25.10 -18.44
N TRP A 273 -11.85 -26.33 -18.13
CA TRP A 273 -11.88 -26.83 -16.75
C TRP A 273 -10.50 -26.84 -16.07
N ARG A 274 -9.40 -27.05 -16.82
CA ARG A 274 -8.04 -27.08 -16.27
C ARG A 274 -7.61 -25.71 -15.75
N PHE A 275 -8.00 -24.64 -16.45
CA PHE A 275 -7.78 -23.28 -15.97
C PHE A 275 -8.44 -23.10 -14.61
N TRP A 276 -9.74 -23.39 -14.50
CA TRP A 276 -10.49 -23.17 -13.27
C TRP A 276 -10.02 -24.06 -12.12
N ALA A 277 -9.67 -25.32 -12.40
CA ALA A 277 -9.11 -26.21 -11.40
C ALA A 277 -7.79 -25.67 -10.82
N ILE A 278 -6.83 -25.31 -11.68
CA ILE A 278 -5.53 -24.79 -11.23
C ILE A 278 -5.67 -23.41 -10.57
N ALA A 279 -6.58 -22.57 -11.07
CA ALA A 279 -6.80 -21.23 -10.54
C ALA A 279 -7.38 -21.24 -9.12
N LEU A 280 -8.35 -22.12 -8.86
CA LEU A 280 -9.14 -22.10 -7.63
C LEU A 280 -8.58 -23.01 -6.53
N LEU A 281 -8.03 -24.18 -6.88
CA LEU A 281 -7.66 -25.19 -5.89
C LEU A 281 -6.66 -24.71 -4.83
N PRO A 282 -5.55 -24.01 -5.16
CA PRO A 282 -4.60 -23.59 -4.14
C PRO A 282 -5.20 -22.59 -3.14
N GLY A 283 -6.00 -21.63 -3.64
CA GLY A 283 -6.70 -20.66 -2.83
C GLY A 283 -7.74 -21.28 -1.91
N LEU A 284 -8.59 -22.17 -2.46
CA LEU A 284 -9.61 -22.90 -1.68
C LEU A 284 -9.01 -23.85 -0.64
N ALA A 285 -7.91 -24.51 -0.97
CA ALA A 285 -7.18 -25.34 -0.02
C ALA A 285 -6.71 -24.49 1.17
N MET A 286 -6.06 -23.35 0.89
CA MET A 286 -5.61 -22.45 1.95
C MET A 286 -6.77 -21.81 2.72
N GLN A 287 -7.88 -21.46 2.05
CA GLN A 287 -9.10 -20.95 2.68
C GLN A 287 -9.64 -21.94 3.71
N THR A 288 -9.71 -23.21 3.33
CA THR A 288 -10.14 -24.29 4.24
C THR A 288 -9.15 -24.41 5.39
N THR A 289 -7.86 -24.41 5.10
CA THR A 289 -6.81 -24.51 6.12
C THR A 289 -6.90 -23.42 7.17
N VAL A 290 -7.05 -22.15 6.77
CA VAL A 290 -7.05 -21.03 7.73
C VAL A 290 -8.33 -20.96 8.57
N ILE A 291 -9.45 -21.46 8.05
CA ILE A 291 -10.69 -21.62 8.82
C ILE A 291 -10.53 -22.76 9.84
N VAL A 292 -10.04 -23.93 9.39
CA VAL A 292 -9.85 -25.10 10.24
C VAL A 292 -8.83 -24.82 11.35
N THR A 293 -7.81 -24.01 11.09
CA THR A 293 -6.82 -23.65 12.11
C THR A 293 -7.25 -22.50 13.02
N GLY A 294 -8.44 -21.93 12.81
CA GLY A 294 -8.98 -20.82 13.60
C GLY A 294 -8.27 -19.47 13.38
N ASN A 295 -7.51 -19.35 12.28
CA ASN A 295 -6.68 -18.16 12.04
C ASN A 295 -7.38 -17.05 11.26
N HIS A 296 -8.41 -17.38 10.48
CA HIS A 296 -9.13 -16.41 9.64
C HIS A 296 -10.62 -16.77 9.50
N TYR A 297 -11.46 -15.75 9.33
CA TYR A 297 -12.83 -15.90 8.86
C TYR A 297 -12.84 -16.20 7.35
N TRP A 298 -13.96 -16.70 6.81
CA TRP A 298 -14.01 -16.95 5.36
C TRP A 298 -13.89 -15.65 4.54
N ILE A 299 -14.43 -14.54 5.06
CA ILE A 299 -14.37 -13.23 4.40
C ILE A 299 -12.94 -12.69 4.28
N ASP A 300 -12.07 -12.99 5.25
CA ASP A 300 -10.66 -12.56 5.25
C ASP A 300 -9.94 -13.07 4.00
N GLY A 301 -10.24 -14.31 3.60
CA GLY A 301 -9.63 -14.94 2.44
C GLY A 301 -10.23 -14.49 1.11
N VAL A 302 -11.50 -14.09 1.09
CA VAL A 302 -12.09 -13.38 -0.06
C VAL A 302 -11.41 -12.04 -0.28
N ILE A 303 -11.29 -11.22 0.77
CA ILE A 303 -10.60 -9.93 0.69
C ILE A 303 -9.13 -10.15 0.30
N GLY A 304 -8.45 -11.12 0.91
CA GLY A 304 -7.08 -11.52 0.56
C GLY A 304 -6.92 -11.89 -0.92
N THR A 305 -7.87 -12.65 -1.46
CA THR A 305 -7.91 -13.00 -2.89
C THR A 305 -8.09 -11.77 -3.77
N LEU A 306 -9.02 -10.88 -3.42
CA LEU A 306 -9.27 -9.65 -4.19
C LEU A 306 -8.03 -8.75 -4.23
N ILE A 307 -7.37 -8.53 -3.10
CA ILE A 307 -6.18 -7.66 -3.05
C ILE A 307 -4.92 -8.30 -3.64
N SER A 308 -4.94 -9.60 -3.94
CA SER A 308 -3.81 -10.33 -4.53
C SER A 308 -4.00 -10.57 -6.03
N VAL A 309 -5.17 -11.11 -6.42
CA VAL A 309 -5.52 -11.38 -7.82
C VAL A 309 -5.93 -10.10 -8.55
N GLY A 310 -6.59 -9.15 -7.87
CA GLY A 310 -6.99 -7.86 -8.43
C GLY A 310 -5.84 -7.08 -9.06
N PRO A 311 -4.71 -6.86 -8.35
CA PRO A 311 -3.47 -6.35 -8.93
C PRO A 311 -3.00 -7.09 -10.18
N ALA A 312 -3.03 -8.42 -10.17
CA ALA A 312 -2.59 -9.20 -11.34
C ALA A 312 -3.53 -9.01 -12.54
N LEU A 313 -4.85 -8.93 -12.31
CA LEU A 313 -5.81 -8.60 -13.36
C LEU A 313 -5.55 -7.19 -13.90
N ALA A 314 -5.40 -6.21 -13.01
CA ALA A 314 -5.11 -4.83 -13.36
C ALA A 314 -3.81 -4.73 -14.19
N LEU A 315 -2.72 -5.34 -13.73
CA LEU A 315 -1.42 -5.33 -14.41
C LEU A 315 -1.45 -6.06 -15.76
N ARG A 316 -2.21 -7.16 -15.89
CA ARG A 316 -2.33 -7.91 -17.15
C ARG A 316 -3.15 -7.16 -18.19
N HIS A 317 -4.18 -6.42 -17.74
CA HIS A 317 -5.02 -5.60 -18.61
C HIS A 317 -4.49 -4.17 -18.75
N TRP A 318 -3.46 -3.81 -17.99
CA TRP A 318 -2.76 -2.53 -18.09
C TRP A 318 -2.10 -2.43 -19.46
N ARG A 319 -2.60 -1.52 -20.28
CA ARG A 319 -2.00 -1.21 -21.57
C ARG A 319 -0.88 -0.20 -21.35
N PRO A 320 0.37 -0.46 -21.77
CA PRO A 320 1.41 0.56 -21.72
C PRO A 320 0.95 1.80 -22.51
N LEU A 321 1.47 2.98 -22.19
CA LEU A 321 1.09 4.22 -22.88
C LEU A 321 1.26 4.11 -24.40
N SER A 322 2.25 3.33 -24.86
CA SER A 322 2.50 3.00 -26.27
C SER A 322 1.41 2.13 -26.93
N ALA A 323 0.57 1.46 -26.15
CA ALA A 323 -0.57 0.67 -26.60
C ALA A 323 -1.91 1.42 -26.49
N LEU A 324 -1.90 2.66 -25.98
CA LEU A 324 -3.07 3.54 -26.06
C LEU A 324 -3.36 3.92 -27.52
N PRO A 325 -4.61 4.23 -27.91
CA PRO A 325 -4.90 4.75 -29.23
C PRO A 325 -4.01 5.94 -29.57
N ARG A 326 -3.60 6.10 -30.84
CA ARG A 326 -2.76 7.23 -31.29
C ARG A 326 -3.28 8.59 -30.80
N ARG A 327 -4.61 8.76 -30.72
CA ARG A 327 -5.25 9.96 -30.16
C ARG A 327 -4.92 10.20 -28.68
N ALA A 328 -4.91 9.16 -27.85
CA ALA A 328 -4.54 9.27 -26.44
C ALA A 328 -3.03 9.48 -26.26
N GLN A 329 -2.21 8.86 -27.11
CA GLN A 329 -0.76 9.13 -27.13
C GLN A 329 -0.46 10.57 -27.53
N SER A 330 -1.10 11.09 -28.59
CA SER A 330 -0.96 12.47 -29.02
C SER A 330 -1.55 13.44 -28.00
N TRP A 331 -2.64 13.08 -27.33
CA TRP A 331 -3.17 13.83 -26.20
C TRP A 331 -2.14 13.90 -25.07
N LEU A 332 -1.62 12.77 -24.57
CA LEU A 332 -0.60 12.77 -23.51
C LEU A 332 0.67 13.52 -23.91
N ALA A 333 1.14 13.37 -25.15
CA ALA A 333 2.31 14.07 -25.65
C ALA A 333 2.09 15.59 -25.73
N SER A 334 0.88 16.02 -26.11
CA SER A 334 0.49 17.44 -26.11
C SER A 334 0.19 18.00 -24.72
N HIS A 335 -0.01 17.16 -23.72
CA HIS A 335 -0.27 17.53 -22.32
C HIS A 335 0.96 17.33 -21.41
N ARG A 336 2.16 17.25 -21.99
CA ARG A 336 3.39 17.25 -21.19
C ARG A 336 3.67 18.66 -20.67
N PRO A 337 3.96 18.82 -19.37
CA PRO A 337 4.42 20.10 -18.84
C PRO A 337 5.65 20.59 -19.59
N GLY A 338 5.67 21.88 -19.93
CA GLY A 338 6.87 22.54 -20.43
C GLY A 338 7.98 22.58 -19.37
N PRO A 339 9.18 23.08 -19.70
CA PRO A 339 10.32 23.09 -18.76
C PRO A 339 10.02 23.75 -17.41
N ALA A 340 9.24 24.83 -17.40
CA ALA A 340 8.83 25.52 -16.17
C ALA A 340 7.87 24.66 -15.31
N GLY A 341 6.84 24.08 -15.93
CA GLY A 341 5.91 23.17 -15.24
C GLY A 341 6.61 21.91 -14.72
N ALA A 342 7.54 21.35 -15.50
CA ALA A 342 8.36 20.23 -15.06
C ALA A 342 9.19 20.55 -13.80
N ARG A 343 9.77 21.76 -13.70
CA ARG A 343 10.46 22.22 -12.50
C ARG A 343 9.53 22.36 -11.30
N ARG A 344 8.30 22.86 -11.49
CA ARG A 344 7.29 22.97 -10.42
C ARG A 344 6.84 21.60 -9.93
N VAL A 345 6.58 20.66 -10.85
CA VAL A 345 6.30 19.25 -10.53
C VAL A 345 7.46 18.63 -9.75
N GLN A 346 8.70 18.83 -10.22
CA GLN A 346 9.88 18.30 -9.54
C GLN A 346 10.01 18.86 -8.12
N LEU A 347 9.86 20.17 -7.94
CA LEU A 347 9.89 20.82 -6.63
C LEU A 347 8.81 20.23 -5.71
N THR A 348 7.58 20.09 -6.20
CA THR A 348 6.45 19.53 -5.44
C THR A 348 6.72 18.09 -5.01
N VAL A 349 7.13 17.24 -5.95
CA VAL A 349 7.40 15.82 -5.68
C VAL A 349 8.58 15.66 -4.72
N LEU A 350 9.64 16.45 -4.86
CA LEU A 350 10.79 16.37 -3.95
C LEU A 350 10.45 16.87 -2.55
N THR A 351 9.77 18.01 -2.43
CA THR A 351 9.46 18.62 -1.12
C THR A 351 8.39 17.83 -0.38
N LEU A 352 7.22 17.64 -0.97
CA LEU A 352 6.12 16.89 -0.35
C LEU A 352 6.39 15.39 -0.32
N GLY A 353 7.14 14.85 -1.27
CA GLY A 353 7.63 13.46 -1.18
C GLY A 353 8.61 13.28 -0.03
N GLY A 354 9.45 14.28 0.25
CA GLY A 354 10.28 14.32 1.46
C GLY A 354 9.44 14.37 2.74
N LEU A 355 8.39 15.20 2.77
CA LEU A 355 7.45 15.27 3.91
C LEU A 355 6.67 13.96 4.10
N PHE A 356 6.24 13.34 3.01
CA PHE A 356 5.57 12.04 2.99
C PHE A 356 6.49 10.91 3.50
N LEU A 357 7.75 10.94 3.09
CA LEU A 357 8.77 10.03 3.61
C LEU A 357 9.03 10.29 5.10
N TYR A 358 9.13 11.56 5.51
CA TYR A 358 9.27 11.92 6.92
C TYR A 358 8.11 11.37 7.75
N LEU A 359 6.86 11.51 7.32
CA LEU A 359 5.70 10.92 8.02
C LEU A 359 5.81 9.39 8.15
N GLY A 360 6.21 8.72 7.07
CA GLY A 360 6.42 7.27 7.09
C GLY A 360 7.56 6.83 8.01
N VAL A 361 8.68 7.56 8.02
CA VAL A 361 9.84 7.31 8.89
C VAL A 361 9.53 7.67 10.34
N ALA A 362 8.84 8.78 10.60
CA ALA A 362 8.45 9.21 11.93
C ALA A 362 7.51 8.19 12.58
N GLN A 363 6.51 7.70 11.86
CA GLN A 363 5.64 6.62 12.32
C GLN A 363 6.40 5.32 12.54
N PHE A 364 7.42 5.05 11.73
CA PHE A 364 8.27 3.87 11.88
C PHE A 364 9.17 3.94 13.13
N VAL A 365 9.82 5.08 13.36
CA VAL A 365 10.78 5.27 14.46
C VAL A 365 10.05 5.50 15.79
N ARG A 366 8.92 6.20 15.76
CA ARG A 366 8.07 6.51 16.91
C ARG A 366 6.62 6.19 16.57
N PRO A 367 6.20 4.90 16.66
CA PRO A 367 4.80 4.52 16.42
C PRO A 367 3.86 5.31 17.33
N GLY A 368 2.88 5.99 16.73
CA GLY A 368 1.97 6.85 17.48
C GLY A 368 2.55 8.22 17.84
N PHE A 369 3.57 8.70 17.11
CA PHE A 369 4.09 10.06 17.30
C PHE A 369 3.00 11.14 17.14
N THR A 370 1.95 10.84 16.38
CA THR A 370 0.72 11.63 16.31
C THR A 370 -0.49 10.73 16.06
N ASP A 371 -1.60 11.05 16.72
CA ASP A 371 -2.90 10.39 16.53
C ASP A 371 -3.47 10.62 15.11
N PHE A 372 -2.97 11.63 14.38
CA PHE A 372 -3.47 12.04 13.07
C PHE A 372 -2.61 11.56 11.90
N TRP A 373 -1.66 10.64 12.11
CA TRP A 373 -0.65 10.31 11.11
C TRP A 373 -1.26 9.85 9.76
N GLY A 374 -2.34 9.06 9.82
CA GLY A 374 -3.03 8.56 8.63
C GLY A 374 -3.72 9.67 7.83
N TYR A 375 -4.31 10.64 8.53
CA TYR A 375 -4.90 11.84 7.92
C TYR A 375 -3.82 12.68 7.22
N LEU A 376 -2.73 12.98 7.92
CA LEU A 376 -1.60 13.76 7.39
C LEU A 376 -0.98 13.08 6.16
N PHE A 377 -0.81 11.75 6.22
CA PHE A 377 -0.28 10.96 5.12
C PHE A 377 -1.18 11.01 3.89
N PHE A 378 -2.50 10.86 4.08
CA PHE A 378 -3.48 11.01 3.01
C PHE A 378 -3.46 12.42 2.42
N GLN A 379 -3.50 13.46 3.26
CA GLN A 379 -3.50 14.86 2.83
C GLN A 379 -2.27 15.20 1.99
N VAL A 380 -1.06 14.87 2.46
CA VAL A 380 0.17 15.14 1.70
C VAL A 380 0.17 14.38 0.37
N GLY A 381 -0.27 13.12 0.36
CA GLY A 381 -0.42 12.33 -0.86
C GLY A 381 -1.43 12.93 -1.84
N ALA A 382 -2.58 13.38 -1.34
CA ALA A 382 -3.62 14.04 -2.13
C ALA A 382 -3.13 15.38 -2.70
N THR A 383 -2.41 16.20 -1.93
CA THR A 383 -1.83 17.45 -2.40
C THR A 383 -0.82 17.22 -3.52
N VAL A 384 0.08 16.24 -3.37
CA VAL A 384 1.02 15.84 -4.45
C VAL A 384 0.24 15.45 -5.70
N PHE A 385 -0.76 14.58 -5.55
CA PHE A 385 -1.57 14.12 -6.68
C PHE A 385 -2.27 15.29 -7.38
N LEU A 386 -2.96 16.16 -6.65
CA LEU A 386 -3.72 17.28 -7.20
C LEU A 386 -2.83 18.29 -7.94
N LEU A 387 -1.67 18.64 -7.37
CA LEU A 387 -0.73 19.57 -8.00
C LEU A 387 -0.11 18.99 -9.27
N VAL A 388 0.31 17.72 -9.24
CA VAL A 388 0.89 17.05 -10.41
C VAL A 388 -0.16 16.81 -11.49
N ALA A 389 -1.36 16.39 -11.10
CA ALA A 389 -2.48 16.21 -12.03
C ALA A 389 -2.88 17.55 -12.66
N GLY A 390 -2.94 18.64 -11.88
CA GLY A 390 -3.23 19.98 -12.37
C GLY A 390 -2.20 20.45 -13.41
N GLU A 391 -0.91 20.29 -13.12
CA GLU A 391 0.16 20.60 -14.08
C GLU A 391 0.02 19.82 -15.40
N PHE A 392 -0.38 18.55 -15.33
CA PHE A 392 -0.57 17.72 -16.52
C PHE A 392 -1.85 18.09 -17.29
N VAL A 393 -2.97 18.26 -16.59
CA VAL A 393 -4.29 18.53 -17.17
C VAL A 393 -4.36 19.92 -17.82
N PHE A 394 -3.66 20.90 -17.24
CA PHE A 394 -3.65 22.30 -17.71
C PHE A 394 -2.33 22.70 -18.38
N SER A 395 -1.50 21.73 -18.78
CA SER A 395 -0.16 22.01 -19.30
C SER A 395 -0.16 22.88 -20.57
N ARG A 396 -1.22 22.78 -21.38
CA ARG A 396 -1.37 23.56 -22.63
C ARG A 396 -1.72 25.02 -22.36
N GLU A 397 -2.28 25.29 -21.20
CA GLU A 397 -2.68 26.62 -20.74
C GLU A 397 -1.64 27.25 -19.81
N GLY A 398 -0.49 26.61 -19.60
CA GLY A 398 0.61 27.10 -18.76
C GLY A 398 0.82 26.33 -17.45
N GLY A 399 -0.05 25.36 -17.15
CA GLY A 399 -0.06 24.59 -15.90
C GLY A 399 -0.67 25.36 -14.74
N LEU A 400 -0.32 24.96 -13.52
CA LEU A 400 -0.66 25.74 -12.32
C LEU A 400 0.42 26.80 -12.08
N SER A 401 0.05 27.89 -11.40
CA SER A 401 1.00 28.95 -11.07
C SER A 401 2.01 28.48 -10.03
N GLY A 402 3.20 29.09 -10.04
CA GLY A 402 4.21 28.83 -9.00
C GLY A 402 3.70 29.17 -7.60
N LEU A 403 2.85 30.19 -7.46
CA LEU A 403 2.23 30.58 -6.20
C LEU A 403 1.34 29.47 -5.64
N THR A 404 0.50 28.85 -6.48
CA THR A 404 -0.34 27.70 -6.08
C THR A 404 0.49 26.54 -5.56
N HIS A 405 1.59 26.19 -6.22
CA HIS A 405 2.50 25.15 -5.73
C HIS A 405 3.12 25.54 -4.39
N ILE A 406 3.66 26.77 -4.28
CA ILE A 406 4.35 27.22 -3.06
C ILE A 406 3.40 27.23 -1.87
N ILE A 407 2.21 27.84 -2.00
CA ILE A 407 1.28 27.94 -0.86
C ILE A 407 0.78 26.56 -0.42
N ALA A 408 0.51 25.65 -1.35
CA ALA A 408 0.06 24.30 -1.02
C ALA A 408 1.16 23.48 -0.34
N ILE A 409 2.43 23.65 -0.78
CA ILE A 409 3.58 23.04 -0.12
C ILE A 409 3.73 23.59 1.30
N VAL A 410 3.77 24.91 1.46
CA VAL A 410 3.95 25.56 2.76
C VAL A 410 2.81 25.20 3.73
N CYS A 411 1.57 25.23 3.25
CA CYS A 411 0.40 24.82 4.03
C CYS A 411 0.51 23.35 4.50
N SER A 412 0.94 22.44 3.62
CA SER A 412 1.11 21.02 3.99
C SER A 412 2.22 20.82 5.02
N PHE A 413 3.32 21.57 4.90
CA PHE A 413 4.40 21.54 5.89
C PHE A 413 3.95 22.11 7.24
N ALA A 414 3.24 23.24 7.24
CA ALA A 414 2.71 23.84 8.44
C ALA A 414 1.77 22.86 9.17
N ASP A 415 0.84 22.24 8.46
CA ASP A 415 -0.08 21.31 9.11
C ASP A 415 0.62 20.08 9.71
N VAL A 416 1.55 19.46 8.96
CA VAL A 416 2.31 18.29 9.43
C VAL A 416 3.21 18.63 10.62
N LEU A 417 4.02 19.69 10.51
CA LEU A 417 4.95 20.09 11.57
C LEU A 417 4.23 20.71 12.77
N GLY A 418 3.09 21.36 12.52
CA GLY A 418 2.21 21.87 13.55
C GLY A 418 1.62 20.75 14.40
N THR A 419 1.20 19.67 13.75
CA THR A 419 0.66 18.49 14.43
C THR A 419 1.75 17.69 15.17
N ASP A 420 2.88 17.35 14.52
CA ASP A 420 4.00 16.63 15.18
C ASP A 420 4.64 17.46 16.31
N GLY A 421 4.84 18.75 16.06
CA GLY A 421 5.48 19.68 17.00
C GLY A 421 4.56 20.17 18.12
N ASN A 422 3.29 19.76 18.11
CA ASN A 422 2.24 20.26 19.01
C ASN A 422 2.16 21.80 19.04
N LEU A 423 2.28 22.43 17.86
CA LEU A 423 2.27 23.90 17.73
C LEU A 423 0.88 24.49 17.92
N TYR A 424 -0.17 23.77 17.50
CA TYR A 424 -1.57 24.16 17.72
C TYR A 424 -1.91 24.38 19.21
N ALA A 425 -1.24 23.67 20.12
CA ALA A 425 -1.43 23.85 21.56
C ALA A 425 -0.45 24.84 22.22
N ARG A 426 0.60 25.27 21.49
CA ARG A 426 1.69 26.10 22.04
C ARG A 426 1.65 27.54 21.57
N ILE A 427 1.06 27.78 20.41
CA ILE A 427 1.01 29.09 19.77
C ILE A 427 -0.45 29.34 19.45
N ASP A 428 -1.07 30.24 20.19
CA ASP A 428 -2.52 30.51 20.12
C ASP A 428 -2.96 30.91 18.70
N GLU A 429 -2.12 31.64 17.97
CA GLU A 429 -2.42 32.09 16.61
C GLU A 429 -2.08 31.06 15.52
N TYR A 430 -1.46 29.92 15.85
CA TYR A 430 -0.97 28.98 14.84
C TYR A 430 -2.09 28.44 13.95
N ASP A 431 -3.20 28.12 14.59
CA ASP A 431 -4.41 27.64 13.94
C ASP A 431 -4.95 28.65 12.91
N LYS A 432 -4.82 29.94 13.21
CA LYS A 432 -5.31 31.03 12.35
C LYS A 432 -4.41 31.20 11.12
N ILE A 433 -3.12 30.92 11.29
CA ILE A 433 -2.16 30.87 10.17
C ILE A 433 -2.52 29.68 9.25
N THR A 434 -2.85 28.51 9.80
CA THR A 434 -3.20 27.33 8.97
C THR A 434 -4.53 27.50 8.24
N HIS A 435 -5.52 28.13 8.87
CA HIS A 435 -6.78 28.56 8.22
C HIS A 435 -6.52 29.50 7.03
N PHE A 436 -5.72 30.55 7.25
CA PHE A 436 -5.31 31.47 6.20
C PHE A 436 -4.63 30.73 5.03
N MET A 437 -3.67 29.84 5.32
CA MET A 437 -2.91 29.14 4.28
C MET A 437 -3.75 28.10 3.52
N GLY A 438 -4.64 27.39 4.21
CA GLY A 438 -5.49 26.36 3.62
C GLY A 438 -6.46 26.94 2.60
N THR A 439 -7.19 27.98 2.98
CA THR A 439 -8.12 28.69 2.09
C THR A 439 -7.41 29.47 0.99
N ALA A 440 -6.23 30.04 1.27
CA ALA A 440 -5.37 30.60 0.25
C ALA A 440 -5.03 29.54 -0.81
N ALA A 441 -4.55 28.36 -0.41
CA ALA A 441 -4.18 27.28 -1.33
C ALA A 441 -5.36 26.79 -2.20
N ILE A 442 -6.54 26.62 -1.60
CA ILE A 442 -7.77 26.26 -2.33
C ILE A 442 -8.11 27.34 -3.35
N THR A 443 -8.10 28.61 -2.93
CA THR A 443 -8.41 29.75 -3.80
C THR A 443 -7.44 29.85 -4.97
N ALA A 444 -6.15 29.61 -4.71
CA ALA A 444 -5.10 29.58 -5.74
C ALA A 444 -5.40 28.56 -6.83
N GLY A 445 -5.66 27.31 -6.41
CA GLY A 445 -5.96 26.22 -7.33
C GLY A 445 -7.21 26.50 -8.16
N ILE A 446 -8.26 27.03 -7.53
CA ILE A 446 -9.49 27.41 -8.24
C ILE A 446 -9.23 28.54 -9.23
N TYR A 447 -8.50 29.59 -8.84
CA TYR A 447 -8.17 30.70 -9.74
C TYR A 447 -7.41 30.20 -10.98
N ASP A 448 -6.38 29.37 -10.80
CA ASP A 448 -5.58 28.81 -11.89
C ASP A 448 -6.42 27.90 -12.80
N ILE A 449 -7.31 27.07 -12.23
CA ILE A 449 -8.25 26.25 -13.00
C ILE A 449 -9.17 27.14 -13.84
N LEU A 450 -9.74 28.18 -13.24
CA LEU A 450 -10.62 29.11 -13.96
C LEU A 450 -9.85 29.87 -15.05
N HIS A 451 -8.61 30.28 -14.78
CA HIS A 451 -7.74 30.94 -15.75
C HIS A 451 -7.44 30.01 -16.93
N ALA A 452 -7.00 28.77 -16.66
CA ALA A 452 -6.76 27.78 -17.70
C ALA A 452 -8.03 27.47 -18.52
N LEU A 453 -9.18 27.29 -17.88
CA LEU A 453 -10.46 27.09 -18.58
C LEU A 453 -10.85 28.30 -19.44
N SER A 454 -10.50 29.52 -19.02
CA SER A 454 -10.75 30.74 -19.80
C SER A 454 -9.91 30.78 -21.08
N ILE A 455 -8.63 30.42 -20.99
CA ILE A 455 -7.74 30.29 -22.16
C ILE A 455 -8.27 29.21 -23.10
N ARG A 456 -8.57 28.02 -22.56
CA ARG A 456 -9.04 26.87 -23.34
C ARG A 456 -10.33 27.15 -24.11
N ARG A 457 -11.24 27.95 -23.54
CA ARG A 457 -12.53 28.32 -24.16
C ARG A 457 -12.47 29.61 -24.98
N GLY A 458 -11.33 30.30 -25.04
CA GLY A 458 -11.23 31.62 -25.68
C GLY A 458 -12.16 32.66 -25.05
N SER A 459 -12.37 32.58 -23.73
CA SER A 459 -13.30 33.45 -23.00
C SER A 459 -12.80 34.89 -22.95
N THR A 460 -13.67 35.84 -23.27
CA THR A 460 -13.41 37.29 -23.13
C THR A 460 -13.74 37.83 -21.73
N ARG A 461 -14.23 36.98 -20.81
CA ARG A 461 -14.59 37.39 -19.45
C ARG A 461 -13.39 38.03 -18.73
N PRO A 462 -13.59 39.17 -18.06
CA PRO A 462 -12.52 39.84 -17.32
C PRO A 462 -11.93 38.98 -16.20
N ALA A 463 -10.62 39.10 -15.96
CA ALA A 463 -9.93 38.39 -14.88
C ALA A 463 -10.53 38.65 -13.48
N VAL A 464 -11.16 39.82 -13.29
CA VAL A 464 -11.81 40.17 -12.02
C VAL A 464 -13.01 39.26 -11.69
N GLU A 465 -13.72 38.73 -12.69
CA GLU A 465 -14.82 37.78 -12.45
C GLU A 465 -14.30 36.44 -11.93
N ARG A 466 -13.16 35.97 -12.44
CA ARG A 466 -12.51 34.76 -11.93
C ARG A 466 -11.97 34.97 -10.52
N LEU A 467 -11.44 36.15 -10.24
CA LEU A 467 -11.05 36.55 -8.88
C LEU A 467 -12.24 36.43 -7.92
N TYR A 468 -13.37 37.06 -8.24
CA TYR A 468 -14.55 37.00 -7.38
C TYR A 468 -15.04 35.57 -7.16
N LEU A 469 -15.09 34.76 -8.23
CA LEU A 469 -15.53 33.37 -8.12
C LEU A 469 -14.56 32.51 -7.30
N ALA A 470 -13.25 32.66 -7.51
CA ALA A 470 -12.24 31.91 -6.77
C ALA A 470 -12.27 32.26 -5.27
N VAL A 471 -12.33 33.55 -4.93
CA VAL A 471 -12.43 34.03 -3.55
C VAL A 471 -13.73 33.54 -2.90
N ALA A 472 -14.87 33.61 -3.61
CA ALA A 472 -16.14 33.12 -3.09
C ALA A 472 -16.11 31.62 -2.78
N ILE A 473 -15.50 30.81 -3.67
CA ILE A 473 -15.32 29.37 -3.44
C ILE A 473 -14.36 29.09 -2.28
N GLY A 474 -13.27 29.86 -2.16
CA GLY A 474 -12.33 29.76 -1.05
C GLY A 474 -12.98 30.02 0.31
N ILE A 475 -13.74 31.13 0.42
CA ILE A 475 -14.51 31.47 1.62
C ILE A 475 -15.54 30.38 1.92
N ALA A 476 -16.26 29.88 0.90
CA ALA A 476 -17.23 28.81 1.08
C ALA A 476 -16.57 27.51 1.59
N ALA A 477 -15.34 27.22 1.18
CA ALA A 477 -14.58 26.08 1.68
C ALA A 477 -14.19 26.26 3.16
N GLY A 478 -13.77 27.45 3.58
CA GLY A 478 -13.52 27.78 4.99
C GLY A 478 -14.78 27.63 5.84
N ILE A 479 -15.91 28.19 5.39
CA ILE A 479 -17.22 27.99 6.04
C ILE A 479 -17.59 26.51 6.14
N ALA A 480 -17.35 25.73 5.09
CA ALA A 480 -17.64 24.29 5.10
C ALA A 480 -16.76 23.53 6.11
N TRP A 481 -15.51 23.96 6.32
CA TRP A 481 -14.62 23.42 7.34
C TRP A 481 -15.17 23.68 8.75
N GLU A 482 -15.54 24.92 9.07
CA GLU A 482 -16.15 25.27 10.37
C GLU A 482 -17.43 24.49 10.64
N VAL A 483 -18.28 24.32 9.61
CA VAL A 483 -19.49 23.51 9.72
C VAL A 483 -19.14 22.04 9.99
N TYR A 484 -18.11 21.52 9.34
CA TYR A 484 -17.62 20.17 9.58
C TYR A 484 -17.13 19.99 11.02
N GLU A 485 -16.37 20.94 11.57
CA GLU A 485 -15.90 20.87 12.95
C GLU A 485 -17.06 20.93 13.95
N TYR A 486 -17.98 21.87 13.75
CA TYR A 486 -19.17 21.98 14.58
C TYR A 486 -20.03 20.72 14.56
N LEU A 487 -20.27 20.14 13.38
CA LEU A 487 -21.02 18.88 13.27
C LEU A 487 -20.25 17.71 13.86
N GLY A 488 -18.93 17.67 13.71
CA GLY A 488 -18.04 16.72 14.34
C GLY A 488 -18.26 16.67 15.85
N ASP A 489 -18.27 17.84 16.48
CA ASP A 489 -18.46 17.94 17.92
C ASP A 489 -19.86 17.57 18.39
N ARG A 490 -20.88 17.91 17.59
CA ARG A 490 -22.28 17.60 17.91
C ARG A 490 -22.62 16.12 17.76
N VAL A 491 -22.04 15.46 16.77
CA VAL A 491 -22.39 14.07 16.41
C VAL A 491 -21.42 13.07 17.02
N PHE A 492 -20.14 13.41 17.09
CA PHE A 492 -19.06 12.50 17.46
C PHE A 492 -18.28 12.94 18.71
N HIS A 493 -18.63 14.07 19.33
CA HIS A 493 -17.96 14.61 20.52
C HIS A 493 -16.44 14.76 20.35
N THR A 494 -16.02 15.26 19.18
CA THR A 494 -14.59 15.37 18.78
C THR A 494 -13.80 16.48 19.46
N THR A 495 -14.44 17.35 20.23
CA THR A 495 -13.85 18.51 20.94
C THR A 495 -12.96 19.39 20.06
N ARG A 496 -13.32 19.57 18.78
CA ARG A 496 -12.57 20.39 17.81
C ARG A 496 -12.90 21.87 17.89
N THR A 497 -14.14 22.23 18.18
CA THR A 497 -14.56 23.63 18.32
C THR A 497 -14.12 24.20 19.67
N GLN A 498 -13.28 25.25 19.65
CA GLN A 498 -12.85 25.94 20.88
C GLN A 498 -13.79 27.09 21.29
N GLY A 499 -14.97 27.18 20.65
CA GLY A 499 -16.01 28.14 20.97
C GLY A 499 -16.28 29.15 19.85
N ARG A 500 -17.26 30.03 20.06
CA ARG A 500 -17.77 30.92 19.00
C ARG A 500 -16.75 31.97 18.54
N TRP A 501 -15.87 32.42 19.43
CA TRP A 501 -14.84 33.41 19.11
C TRP A 501 -13.72 32.82 18.25
N ASP A 502 -13.44 31.54 18.44
CA ASP A 502 -12.45 30.79 17.69
C ASP A 502 -12.88 30.67 16.22
N THR A 503 -14.03 30.01 15.99
CA THR A 503 -14.69 29.92 14.68
C THR A 503 -14.84 31.27 13.99
N PHE A 504 -15.15 32.34 14.72
CA PHE A 504 -15.22 33.68 14.12
C PHE A 504 -13.87 34.13 13.56
N ASN A 505 -12.79 33.96 14.32
CA ASN A 505 -11.44 34.32 13.90
C ASN A 505 -10.90 33.41 12.79
N ASP A 506 -11.33 32.16 12.74
CA ASP A 506 -11.02 31.23 11.65
C ASP A 506 -11.65 31.67 10.35
N LEU A 507 -12.95 32.01 10.38
CA LEU A 507 -13.64 32.56 9.21
C LEU A 507 -13.02 33.88 8.71
N VAL A 508 -12.52 34.71 9.63
CA VAL A 508 -11.77 35.93 9.26
C VAL A 508 -10.46 35.57 8.58
N SER A 509 -9.68 34.67 9.18
CA SER A 509 -8.39 34.20 8.63
C SER A 509 -8.57 33.54 7.26
N ASP A 510 -9.59 32.71 7.11
CA ASP A 510 -10.00 32.06 5.88
C ASP A 510 -10.34 33.07 4.78
N THR A 511 -11.12 34.08 5.14
CA THR A 511 -11.50 35.15 4.21
C THR A 511 -10.28 35.95 3.75
N LEU A 512 -9.39 36.28 4.69
CA LEU A 512 -8.14 37.00 4.38
C LEU A 512 -7.21 36.15 3.50
N GLY A 513 -7.10 34.85 3.75
CA GLY A 513 -6.30 33.92 2.96
C GLY A 513 -6.78 33.85 1.52
N ALA A 514 -8.09 33.60 1.35
CA ALA A 514 -8.72 33.55 0.04
C ALA A 514 -8.55 34.86 -0.74
N PHE A 515 -8.85 36.00 -0.12
CA PHE A 515 -8.75 37.30 -0.76
C PHE A 515 -7.32 37.66 -1.15
N THR A 516 -6.36 37.45 -0.24
CA THR A 516 -4.95 37.81 -0.45
C THR A 516 -4.38 37.08 -1.64
N LEU A 517 -4.53 35.75 -1.68
CA LEU A 517 -3.91 34.97 -2.74
C LEU A 517 -4.65 35.10 -4.08
N GLY A 518 -5.98 35.24 -4.04
CA GLY A 518 -6.75 35.60 -5.22
C GLY A 518 -6.26 36.90 -5.85
N MET A 519 -6.09 37.96 -5.04
CA MET A 519 -5.59 39.26 -5.50
C MET A 519 -4.18 39.17 -6.09
N LEU A 520 -3.28 38.41 -5.46
CA LEU A 520 -1.92 38.21 -5.97
C LEU A 520 -1.91 37.54 -7.34
N LEU A 521 -2.71 36.50 -7.54
CA LEU A 521 -2.83 35.82 -8.84
C LEU A 521 -3.48 36.70 -9.91
N TRP A 522 -4.52 37.44 -9.53
CA TRP A 522 -5.16 38.42 -10.41
C TRP A 522 -4.19 39.52 -10.85
N TRP A 523 -3.38 40.04 -9.92
CA TRP A 523 -2.37 41.04 -10.21
C TRP A 523 -1.24 40.49 -11.09
N GLN A 524 -0.79 39.25 -10.82
CA GLN A 524 0.21 38.56 -11.63
C GLN A 524 -0.28 38.37 -13.07
N GLU A 525 -1.56 38.00 -13.26
CA GLU A 525 -2.15 37.87 -14.58
C GLU A 525 -2.16 39.21 -15.32
N ARG A 526 -2.59 40.29 -14.66
CA ARG A 526 -2.65 41.62 -15.29
C ARG A 526 -1.28 42.17 -15.69
N THR A 527 -0.28 41.98 -14.85
CA THR A 527 1.08 42.46 -15.11
C THR A 527 1.78 41.65 -16.20
N SER A 528 1.51 40.35 -16.29
CA SER A 528 2.03 39.48 -17.36
C SER A 528 1.37 39.75 -18.72
N ALA A 529 0.21 40.41 -18.75
CA ALA A 529 -0.54 40.79 -19.95
C ALA A 529 -0.23 42.20 -20.47
N ALA A 530 0.65 42.97 -19.82
CA ALA A 530 1.01 44.31 -20.28
C ALA A 530 1.78 44.25 -21.62
N PRO A 531 1.45 45.09 -22.62
CA PRO A 531 2.18 45.12 -23.87
C PRO A 531 3.65 45.49 -23.63
N VAL A 532 4.56 44.69 -24.20
CA VAL A 532 5.97 45.04 -24.34
C VAL A 532 6.02 46.42 -25.03
N PRO A 533 6.75 47.43 -24.50
CA PRO A 533 6.94 48.68 -25.22
C PRO A 533 7.51 48.35 -26.59
N SER A 534 6.82 48.76 -27.66
CA SER A 534 7.33 48.61 -29.03
C SER A 534 8.74 49.18 -29.08
N GLU A 535 9.69 48.38 -29.57
CA GLU A 535 11.04 48.83 -29.91
C GLU A 535 10.95 50.20 -30.59
N GLU A 536 11.59 51.21 -29.99
CA GLU A 536 11.86 52.47 -30.66
C GLU A 536 12.47 52.13 -32.03
N ALA A 537 11.81 52.62 -33.08
CA ALA A 537 12.19 52.40 -34.46
C ALA A 537 13.68 52.67 -34.63
N TYR A 538 14.45 51.62 -34.93
CA TYR A 538 15.81 51.73 -35.40
C TYR A 538 15.82 52.59 -36.67
N VAL A 539 16.27 53.83 -36.56
CA VAL A 539 16.51 54.72 -37.70
C VAL A 539 17.92 54.42 -38.20
N PRO A 540 18.09 53.83 -39.41
CA PRO A 540 19.42 53.61 -39.96
C PRO A 540 20.08 54.96 -40.27
N PRO A 541 21.41 55.09 -40.10
CA PRO A 541 22.11 56.32 -40.43
C PRO A 541 21.98 56.62 -41.94
N PRO A 542 21.87 57.91 -42.33
CA PRO A 542 21.77 58.27 -43.74
C PRO A 542 23.03 57.83 -44.48
N GLY A 543 22.84 57.08 -45.55
CA GLY A 543 23.92 56.61 -46.41
C GLY A 543 24.74 57.79 -46.96
N GLY A 544 26.03 57.80 -46.64
CA GLY A 544 27.00 58.67 -47.29
C GLY A 544 27.38 58.07 -48.64
N GLY A 545 27.14 58.84 -49.70
CA GLY A 545 27.74 58.64 -51.02
C GLY A 545 29.15 59.19 -51.11
#